data_AF-A0A6C0LBT3-F1
#
_entry.id   AF-A0A6C0LBT3-F1
#
_cell.length_a   1.000
_cell.length_b   1.000
_cell.length_c   1.000
_cell.angle_alpha   90.00
_cell.angle_beta   90.00
_cell.angle_gamma   90.00
#
_symmetry.space_group_name_H-M   'P 1'
#
loop_
_entity.id
_entity.type
_entity.pdbx_description
1 polymer ?
#
loop_
_entity_poly.entity_id
_entity_poly.type
_entity_poly.pdbx_seq_one_letter_code
_entity_poly.pdbx_strand_id
1 'polypeptide(L)'
;MTEKTETISRDLLLFLMSLFYIIPVAYVYIYYDNNSSISSIISEDNSKYIILFFMILMGTATILYEYKRDDLYSLAIISILLFSIYILLYFPEGHILHYIFASIAFISILLFMIRHCNRECYQECYVLHILLLIQMLLLVLLIINIDDNIFLYESIYLLNFAIFYFYIHS
;
A
#
# COMPACT_ATOMS: atom_id res chain seq x y z
N MET A 1 -15.58 37.61 -4.76
CA MET A 1 -15.65 37.03 -3.40
C MET A 1 -14.95 35.69 -3.49
N THR A 2 -13.63 35.68 -3.31
CA THR A 2 -12.80 34.48 -3.42
C THR A 2 -12.94 33.70 -2.13
N GLU A 3 -13.71 32.62 -2.19
CA GLU A 3 -13.75 31.60 -1.16
C GLU A 3 -12.34 31.03 -1.04
N LYS A 4 -11.62 31.42 0.02
CA LYS A 4 -10.43 30.70 0.46
C LYS A 4 -10.93 29.35 0.95
N THR A 5 -11.08 28.39 0.03
CA THR A 5 -11.08 26.97 0.41
C THR A 5 -9.78 26.76 1.16
N GLU A 6 -9.88 26.56 2.46
CA GLU A 6 -8.78 26.23 3.34
C GLU A 6 -8.22 24.90 2.86
N THR A 7 -7.23 24.96 1.96
CA THR A 7 -6.65 23.79 1.34
C THR A 7 -5.91 23.01 2.41
N ILE A 8 -6.42 21.82 2.75
CA ILE A 8 -5.77 20.84 3.65
C ILE A 8 -4.27 20.76 3.32
N SER A 9 -3.36 20.91 4.29
CA SER A 9 -1.91 20.84 3.99
C SER A 9 -1.48 19.42 3.62
N ARG A 10 -0.35 19.30 2.89
CA ARG A 10 0.25 18.00 2.55
C ARG A 10 0.64 17.22 3.81
N ASP A 11 1.19 17.91 4.81
CA ASP A 11 1.59 17.32 6.08
C ASP A 11 0.39 16.78 6.87
N LEU A 12 -0.75 17.48 6.82
CA LEU A 12 -2.00 17.01 7.42
C LEU A 12 -2.52 15.75 6.71
N LEU A 13 -2.41 15.67 5.39
CA LEU A 13 -2.78 14.46 4.64
C LEU A 13 -1.87 13.28 4.99
N LEU A 14 -0.55 13.47 5.06
CA LEU A 14 0.38 12.43 5.50
C LEU A 14 0.08 11.96 6.93
N PHE A 15 -0.21 12.89 7.84
CA PHE A 15 -0.62 12.54 9.20
C PHE A 15 -1.91 11.71 9.23
N LEU A 16 -2.93 12.11 8.46
CA LEU A 16 -4.18 11.37 8.35
C LEU A 16 -3.98 9.96 7.76
N MET A 17 -3.13 9.84 6.72
CA MET A 17 -2.77 8.54 6.15
C MET A 17 -2.14 7.63 7.19
N SER A 18 -1.16 8.12 7.97
CA SER A 18 -0.53 7.37 9.06
C SER A 18 -1.55 6.95 10.11
N LEU A 19 -2.42 7.87 10.54
CA LEU A 19 -3.43 7.61 11.56
C LEU A 19 -4.40 6.50 11.12
N PHE A 20 -4.90 6.59 9.89
CA PHE A 20 -5.84 5.60 9.36
C PHE A 20 -5.17 4.26 9.01
N TYR A 21 -3.87 4.25 8.73
CA TYR A 21 -3.12 3.02 8.46
C TYR A 21 -2.84 2.19 9.72
N ILE A 22 -2.62 2.83 10.88
CA ILE A 22 -2.31 2.13 12.13
C ILE A 22 -3.43 1.18 12.56
N ILE A 23 -4.70 1.52 12.32
CA ILE A 23 -5.84 0.73 12.79
C ILE A 23 -5.94 -0.63 12.08
N PRO A 24 -5.97 -0.70 10.73
CA PRO A 24 -5.86 -1.97 10.00
C PRO A 24 -4.63 -2.80 10.40
N VAL A 25 -3.47 -2.18 10.57
CA VAL A 25 -2.22 -2.88 10.95
C VAL A 25 -2.35 -3.49 12.36
N ALA A 26 -2.87 -2.73 13.33
CA ALA A 26 -3.10 -3.24 14.68
C ALA A 26 -4.10 -4.40 14.67
N TYR A 27 -5.12 -4.32 13.82
CA TYR A 27 -6.09 -5.40 13.66
C TYR A 27 -5.42 -6.67 13.11
N VAL A 28 -4.64 -6.56 12.04
CA VAL A 28 -3.87 -7.68 11.46
C VAL A 28 -2.94 -8.31 12.52
N TYR A 29 -2.27 -7.49 13.33
CA TYR A 29 -1.40 -7.96 14.41
C TYR A 29 -2.13 -8.69 15.55
N ILE A 30 -3.42 -8.44 15.78
CA ILE A 30 -4.17 -9.16 16.83
C ILE A 30 -4.61 -10.55 16.35
N TYR A 31 -4.83 -10.73 15.05
CA TYR A 31 -5.39 -11.96 14.48
C TYR A 31 -4.38 -12.79 13.66
N TYR A 32 -3.09 -12.47 13.73
CA TYR A 32 -2.05 -13.10 12.91
C TYR A 32 -1.77 -14.58 13.23
N ASP A 33 -1.92 -15.00 14.50
CA ASP A 33 -1.50 -16.35 14.96
C ASP A 33 -2.26 -17.51 14.27
N ASN A 34 -3.41 -17.24 13.64
CA ASN A 34 -4.28 -18.26 13.02
C ASN A 34 -4.37 -18.16 11.48
N ASN A 35 -3.53 -17.35 10.84
CA ASN A 35 -3.70 -16.99 9.43
C ASN A 35 -2.42 -17.16 8.60
N SER A 36 -2.57 -17.58 7.34
CA SER A 36 -1.47 -17.86 6.40
C SER A 36 -0.94 -16.64 5.65
N SER A 37 -1.67 -15.53 5.67
CA SER A 37 -1.43 -14.32 4.88
C SER A 37 -2.16 -13.13 5.48
N ILE A 38 -1.77 -11.91 5.10
CA ILE A 38 -2.50 -10.70 5.50
C ILE A 38 -3.86 -10.67 4.79
N SER A 39 -3.86 -11.09 3.52
CA SER A 39 -5.06 -11.15 2.68
C SER A 39 -6.17 -12.02 3.27
N SER A 40 -5.85 -13.08 4.01
CA SER A 40 -6.84 -13.94 4.66
C SER A 40 -7.55 -13.20 5.78
N ILE A 41 -6.79 -12.47 6.61
CA ILE A 41 -7.31 -11.73 7.77
C ILE A 41 -8.24 -10.60 7.33
N ILE A 42 -7.83 -9.87 6.28
CA ILE A 42 -8.57 -8.70 5.81
C ILE A 42 -9.83 -9.09 5.00
N SER A 43 -9.90 -10.30 4.48
CA SER A 43 -11.06 -10.81 3.73
C SER A 43 -12.09 -11.54 4.59
N GLU A 44 -11.81 -11.76 5.89
CA GLU A 44 -12.70 -12.42 6.83
C GLU A 44 -13.94 -11.57 7.19
N ASP A 45 -15.14 -12.17 7.19
CA ASP A 45 -16.42 -11.43 7.22
C ASP A 45 -16.62 -10.52 8.46
N ASN A 46 -16.06 -10.89 9.61
CA ASN A 46 -16.24 -10.13 10.85
C ASN A 46 -15.36 -8.86 10.93
N SER A 47 -14.22 -8.84 10.24
CA SER A 47 -13.21 -7.78 10.30
C SER A 47 -13.22 -6.87 9.06
N LYS A 48 -13.63 -7.45 7.92
CA LYS A 48 -13.57 -6.86 6.59
C LYS A 48 -14.17 -5.46 6.51
N TYR A 49 -15.34 -5.22 7.12
CA TYR A 49 -15.99 -3.92 7.03
C TYR A 49 -15.25 -2.80 7.78
N ILE A 50 -14.68 -3.12 8.95
CA ILE A 50 -13.90 -2.15 9.73
C ILE A 50 -12.60 -1.82 8.99
N ILE A 51 -11.90 -2.85 8.53
CA ILE A 51 -10.65 -2.70 7.78
C ILE A 51 -10.90 -1.91 6.50
N LEU A 52 -11.91 -2.29 5.71
CA LEU A 52 -12.29 -1.60 4.48
C LEU A 52 -12.63 -0.13 4.72
N PHE A 53 -13.36 0.19 5.80
CA PHE A 53 -13.68 1.58 6.14
C PHE A 53 -12.41 2.43 6.35
N PHE A 54 -11.47 1.98 7.17
CA PHE A 54 -10.22 2.70 7.39
C PHE A 54 -9.32 2.74 6.16
N MET A 55 -9.31 1.66 5.36
CA MET A 55 -8.60 1.64 4.08
C MET A 55 -9.15 2.63 3.07
N ILE A 56 -10.48 2.82 3.02
CA ILE A 56 -11.11 3.84 2.17
C ILE A 56 -10.70 5.24 2.63
N LEU A 57 -10.76 5.52 3.93
CA LEU A 57 -10.33 6.82 4.48
C LEU A 57 -8.86 7.10 4.13
N MET A 58 -7.98 6.13 4.37
CA MET A 58 -6.57 6.24 4.00
C MET A 58 -6.39 6.44 2.49
N GLY A 59 -7.05 5.63 1.65
CA GLY A 59 -6.95 5.73 0.20
C GLY A 59 -7.42 7.08 -0.35
N THR A 60 -8.48 7.66 0.20
CA THR A 60 -8.92 9.02 -0.18
C THR A 60 -7.88 10.07 0.19
N ALA A 61 -7.26 9.98 1.37
CA ALA A 61 -6.18 10.87 1.77
C ALA A 61 -4.94 10.72 0.86
N THR A 62 -4.56 9.49 0.51
CA THR A 62 -3.46 9.21 -0.41
C THR A 62 -3.71 9.78 -1.81
N ILE A 63 -4.91 9.60 -2.37
CA ILE A 63 -5.28 10.17 -3.67
C ILE A 63 -5.20 11.70 -3.64
N LEU A 64 -5.76 12.33 -2.61
CA LEU A 64 -5.70 13.79 -2.45
C LEU A 64 -4.27 14.29 -2.28
N TYR A 65 -3.42 13.51 -1.60
CA TYR A 65 -2.01 13.83 -1.41
C TYR A 65 -1.24 13.79 -2.73
N GLU A 66 -1.37 12.70 -3.49
CA GLU A 66 -0.71 12.54 -4.79
C GLU A 66 -1.20 13.57 -5.82
N TYR A 67 -2.51 13.86 -5.81
CA TYR A 67 -3.08 14.91 -6.65
C TYR A 67 -2.45 16.29 -6.38
N LYS A 68 -2.19 16.63 -5.11
CA LYS A 68 -1.52 17.89 -4.74
C LYS A 68 -0.04 17.93 -5.10
N ARG A 69 0.58 16.77 -5.32
CA ARG A 69 1.99 16.67 -5.73
C ARG A 69 2.17 16.84 -7.25
N ASP A 70 1.07 16.82 -8.00
CA ASP A 70 1.06 16.99 -9.46
C ASP A 70 1.92 15.93 -10.19
N ASP A 71 1.92 14.69 -9.68
CA ASP A 71 2.47 13.52 -10.39
C ASP A 71 1.35 12.61 -10.88
N LEU A 72 0.91 12.85 -12.12
CA LEU A 72 -0.17 12.06 -12.74
C LEU A 72 0.15 10.57 -12.83
N TYR A 73 1.43 10.19 -13.02
CA TYR A 73 1.83 8.78 -13.09
C TYR A 73 1.73 8.12 -11.72
N SER A 74 2.26 8.79 -10.69
CA SER A 74 2.15 8.34 -9.30
C SER A 74 0.69 8.17 -8.89
N LEU A 75 -0.14 9.18 -9.16
CA LEU A 75 -1.56 9.19 -8.88
C LEU A 75 -2.30 8.03 -9.56
N ALA A 76 -2.00 7.77 -10.84
CA ALA A 76 -2.59 6.65 -11.58
C ALA A 76 -2.18 5.30 -10.97
N ILE A 77 -0.90 5.12 -10.64
CA ILE A 77 -0.39 3.89 -10.03
C ILE A 77 -1.04 3.64 -8.67
N ILE A 78 -1.13 4.66 -7.80
CA ILE A 78 -1.81 4.54 -6.50
C ILE A 78 -3.30 4.25 -6.66
N SER A 79 -3.95 4.85 -7.65
CA SER A 79 -5.38 4.59 -7.91
C SER A 79 -5.61 3.12 -8.31
N ILE A 80 -4.74 2.56 -9.16
CA ILE A 80 -4.77 1.13 -9.54
C ILE A 80 -4.48 0.24 -8.33
N LEU A 81 -3.49 0.60 -7.51
CA LEU A 81 -3.16 -0.12 -6.27
C LEU A 81 -4.38 -0.20 -5.34
N LEU A 82 -4.99 0.95 -5.01
CA LEU A 82 -6.14 1.02 -4.12
C LEU A 82 -7.35 0.24 -4.67
N PHE A 83 -7.64 0.40 -5.96
CA PHE A 83 -8.70 -0.34 -6.63
C PHE A 83 -8.48 -1.86 -6.53
N SER A 84 -7.25 -2.30 -6.75
CA SER A 84 -6.88 -3.72 -6.67
C SER A 84 -7.06 -4.26 -5.26
N ILE A 85 -6.65 -3.50 -4.23
CA ILE A 85 -6.84 -3.93 -2.84
C ILE A 85 -8.32 -4.00 -2.47
N TYR A 86 -9.15 -3.02 -2.89
CA TYR A 86 -10.58 -3.06 -2.58
C TYR A 86 -11.30 -4.25 -3.22
N ILE A 87 -10.91 -4.63 -4.44
CA ILE A 87 -11.46 -5.83 -5.07
C ILE A 87 -10.95 -7.09 -4.37
N LEU A 88 -9.66 -7.13 -4.02
CA LEU A 88 -9.06 -8.25 -3.29
C LEU A 88 -9.80 -8.52 -1.97
N LEU A 89 -10.17 -7.49 -1.22
CA LEU A 89 -10.96 -7.61 0.01
C LEU A 89 -12.33 -8.25 -0.23
N TYR A 90 -12.91 -8.10 -1.41
CA TYR A 90 -14.21 -8.64 -1.72
C TYR A 90 -14.19 -10.16 -1.95
N PHE A 91 -13.10 -10.69 -2.54
CA PHE A 91 -12.98 -12.09 -2.90
C PHE A 91 -12.21 -12.90 -1.84
N PRO A 92 -12.71 -14.08 -1.43
CA PRO A 92 -12.00 -14.93 -0.49
C PRO A 92 -10.71 -15.51 -1.12
N GLU A 93 -9.78 -15.88 -0.26
CA GLU A 93 -8.59 -16.62 -0.67
C GLU A 93 -8.97 -17.95 -1.34
N GLY A 94 -8.28 -18.29 -2.43
CA GLY A 94 -8.61 -19.43 -3.28
C GLY A 94 -9.44 -19.05 -4.52
N HIS A 95 -10.07 -17.87 -4.56
CA HIS A 95 -10.70 -17.39 -5.78
C HIS A 95 -9.65 -16.85 -6.76
N ILE A 96 -9.71 -17.22 -8.04
CA ILE A 96 -8.70 -16.79 -9.04
C ILE A 96 -8.56 -15.27 -9.14
N LEU A 97 -9.66 -14.53 -9.01
CA LEU A 97 -9.63 -13.07 -9.01
C LEU A 97 -8.81 -12.51 -7.83
N HIS A 98 -8.82 -13.17 -6.67
CA HIS A 98 -8.03 -12.76 -5.53
C HIS A 98 -6.54 -12.70 -5.89
N TYR A 99 -6.00 -13.78 -6.48
CA TYR A 99 -4.60 -13.84 -6.89
C TYR A 99 -4.25 -12.85 -8.01
N ILE A 100 -5.16 -12.62 -8.95
CA ILE A 100 -4.96 -11.63 -10.02
C ILE A 100 -4.83 -10.23 -9.43
N PHE A 101 -5.76 -9.82 -8.55
CA PHE A 101 -5.72 -8.50 -7.95
C PHE A 101 -4.59 -8.34 -6.93
N ALA A 102 -4.20 -9.41 -6.21
CA ALA A 102 -3.00 -9.42 -5.38
C ALA A 102 -1.74 -9.14 -6.22
N SER A 103 -1.61 -9.82 -7.36
CA SER A 103 -0.49 -9.61 -8.29
C SER A 103 -0.46 -8.18 -8.82
N ILE A 104 -1.60 -7.62 -9.20
CA ILE A 104 -1.69 -6.23 -9.66
C ILE A 104 -1.29 -5.25 -8.54
N ALA A 105 -1.71 -5.50 -7.29
CA ALA A 105 -1.34 -4.68 -6.15
C ALA A 105 0.19 -4.69 -5.90
N PHE A 106 0.80 -5.88 -5.86
CA PHE A 106 2.26 -6.00 -5.68
C PHE A 106 3.03 -5.35 -6.83
N ILE A 107 2.62 -5.55 -8.08
CA ILE A 107 3.25 -4.90 -9.24
C ILE A 107 3.09 -3.37 -9.17
N SER A 108 1.93 -2.88 -8.73
CA SER A 108 1.68 -1.43 -8.60
C SER A 108 2.60 -0.78 -7.57
N ILE A 109 2.83 -1.45 -6.43
CA ILE A 109 3.82 -1.02 -5.42
C ILE A 109 5.21 -0.91 -6.06
N LEU A 110 5.62 -1.92 -6.82
CA LEU A 110 6.93 -1.92 -7.46
C LEU A 110 7.07 -0.79 -8.51
N LEU A 111 6.05 -0.62 -9.36
CA LEU A 111 6.03 0.46 -10.37
C LEU A 111 6.08 1.84 -9.71
N PHE A 112 5.38 2.02 -8.59
CA PHE A 112 5.42 3.26 -7.82
C PHE A 112 6.83 3.57 -7.33
N MET A 113 7.52 2.57 -6.76
CA MET A 113 8.89 2.73 -6.27
C MET A 113 9.87 3.03 -7.41
N ILE A 114 9.77 2.32 -8.55
CA ILE A 114 10.61 2.57 -9.74
C ILE A 114 10.39 4.00 -10.27
N ARG A 115 9.13 4.44 -10.37
CA ARG A 115 8.79 5.80 -10.83
C ARG A 115 9.46 6.86 -9.97
N HIS A 116 9.44 6.69 -8.65
CA HIS A 116 10.05 7.62 -7.70
C HIS A 116 11.56 7.54 -7.69
N CYS A 117 12.15 6.35 -7.75
CA CYS A 117 13.60 6.23 -7.93
C CYS A 117 14.07 6.99 -9.17
N ASN A 118 13.37 6.85 -10.31
CA ASN A 118 13.73 7.54 -11.56
C ASN A 118 13.50 9.06 -11.50
N ARG A 119 12.46 9.53 -10.80
CA ARG A 119 12.14 10.96 -10.69
C ARG A 119 13.06 11.68 -9.69
N GLU A 120 13.32 11.07 -8.54
CA GLU A 120 14.13 11.64 -7.46
C GLU A 120 15.64 11.39 -7.65
N CYS A 121 16.04 10.54 -8.61
CA CYS A 121 17.44 10.19 -8.92
C CYS A 121 18.35 11.36 -9.28
N TYR A 122 17.80 12.54 -9.57
CA TYR A 122 18.61 13.75 -9.74
C TYR A 122 19.33 14.15 -8.45
N GLN A 123 18.89 13.63 -7.30
CA GLN A 123 19.57 13.69 -6.02
C GLN A 123 20.08 12.28 -5.69
N GLU A 124 21.34 12.13 -5.29
CA GLU A 124 22.01 10.85 -5.01
C GLU A 124 21.35 10.05 -3.86
N CYS A 125 20.18 9.47 -4.12
CA CYS A 125 19.37 8.77 -3.13
C CYS A 125 19.64 7.26 -3.17
N TYR A 126 20.80 6.87 -2.64
CA TYR A 126 21.22 5.47 -2.48
C TYR A 126 20.20 4.65 -1.65
N VAL A 127 19.58 5.28 -0.65
CA VAL A 127 18.57 4.66 0.22
C VAL A 127 17.37 4.14 -0.59
N LEU A 128 16.86 4.93 -1.54
CA LEU A 128 15.71 4.53 -2.37
C LEU A 128 16.01 3.31 -3.22
N HIS A 129 17.23 3.21 -3.75
CA HIS A 129 17.66 2.07 -4.55
C HIS A 129 17.81 0.80 -3.72
N ILE A 130 18.32 0.92 -2.48
CA ILE A 130 18.34 -0.22 -1.55
C ILE A 130 16.92 -0.69 -1.25
N LEU A 131 16.01 0.22 -0.91
CA LEU A 131 14.62 -0.14 -0.62
C LEU A 131 13.95 -0.81 -1.82
N LEU A 132 14.20 -0.31 -3.05
CA LEU A 132 13.70 -0.94 -4.28
C LEU A 132 14.30 -2.34 -4.51
N LEU A 133 15.61 -2.53 -4.26
CA LEU A 133 16.25 -3.84 -4.38
C LEU A 133 15.68 -4.85 -3.38
N ILE A 134 15.46 -4.42 -2.13
CA ILE A 134 14.78 -5.21 -1.10
C ILE A 134 13.37 -5.56 -1.58
N GLN A 135 12.62 -4.61 -2.14
CA GLN A 135 11.28 -4.85 -2.67
C GLN A 135 11.28 -5.93 -3.77
N MET A 136 12.23 -5.86 -4.70
CA MET A 136 12.38 -6.85 -5.77
C MET A 136 12.68 -8.24 -5.20
N LEU A 137 13.59 -8.32 -4.23
CA LEU A 137 13.93 -9.59 -3.56
C LEU A 137 12.71 -10.18 -2.85
N LEU A 138 11.96 -9.37 -2.10
CA LEU A 138 10.76 -9.80 -1.39
C LEU A 138 9.66 -10.26 -2.37
N LEU A 139 9.51 -9.61 -3.53
CA LEU A 139 8.59 -10.07 -4.57
C LEU A 139 8.94 -11.46 -5.08
N VAL A 140 10.22 -11.72 -5.35
CA VAL A 140 10.70 -13.04 -5.79
C VAL A 140 10.45 -14.09 -4.71
N LEU A 141 10.71 -13.76 -3.44
CA LEU A 141 10.43 -14.66 -2.31
C LEU A 141 8.93 -14.97 -2.18
N LEU A 142 8.05 -13.98 -2.36
CA LEU A 142 6.60 -14.18 -2.37
C LEU A 142 6.15 -15.14 -3.47
N ILE A 143 6.71 -15.01 -4.67
CA ILE A 143 6.38 -15.87 -5.82
C ILE A 143 6.85 -17.31 -5.57
N ILE A 144 8.05 -17.50 -5.03
CA ILE A 144 8.61 -18.83 -4.78
C ILE A 144 7.83 -19.58 -3.68
N ASN A 145 7.39 -18.86 -2.65
CA ASN A 145 6.72 -19.45 -1.48
C ASN A 145 5.19 -19.31 -1.54
N ILE A 146 4.61 -19.12 -2.72
CA ILE A 146 3.17 -18.83 -2.86
C ILE A 146 2.25 -19.92 -2.27
N ASP A 147 2.74 -21.16 -2.21
CA ASP A 147 2.01 -22.32 -1.66
C ASP A 147 2.21 -22.50 -0.13
N ASP A 148 3.11 -21.71 0.48
CA ASP A 148 3.44 -21.75 1.91
C ASP A 148 2.80 -20.58 2.68
N ASN A 149 3.05 -20.50 3.99
CA ASN A 149 2.67 -19.33 4.79
C ASN A 149 3.53 -18.12 4.39
N ILE A 150 2.93 -17.19 3.63
CA ILE A 150 3.58 -15.98 3.13
C ILE A 150 3.38 -14.75 4.02
N PHE A 151 2.65 -14.86 5.13
CA PHE A 151 2.30 -13.75 6.02
C PHE A 151 3.49 -12.84 6.35
N LEU A 152 4.62 -13.43 6.74
CA LEU A 152 5.82 -12.67 7.10
C LEU A 152 6.38 -11.89 5.89
N TYR A 153 6.43 -12.53 4.72
CA TYR A 153 6.93 -11.89 3.50
C TYR A 153 6.02 -10.76 3.04
N GLU A 154 4.70 -10.94 3.09
CA GLU A 154 3.73 -9.88 2.78
C GLU A 154 3.85 -8.70 3.76
N SER A 155 3.99 -8.99 5.05
CA SER A 155 4.17 -7.98 6.10
C SER A 155 5.42 -7.13 5.85
N ILE A 156 6.55 -7.77 5.56
CA ILE A 156 7.81 -7.07 5.29
C ILE A 156 7.73 -6.32 3.95
N TYR A 157 7.06 -6.88 2.93
CA TYR A 157 6.85 -6.24 1.63
C TYR A 157 6.07 -4.93 1.75
N LEU A 158 4.99 -4.92 2.52
CA LEU A 158 4.18 -3.74 2.77
C LEU A 158 4.90 -2.73 3.67
N LEU A 159 5.62 -3.21 4.69
CA LEU A 159 6.41 -2.34 5.58
C LEU A 159 7.52 -1.62 4.81
N ASN A 160 8.24 -2.33 3.94
CA ASN A 160 9.30 -1.73 3.12
C ASN A 160 8.74 -0.67 2.17
N PHE A 161 7.57 -0.92 1.57
CA PHE A 161 6.86 0.09 0.79
C PHE A 161 6.43 1.30 1.63
N ALA A 162 5.90 1.10 2.84
CA ALA A 162 5.51 2.20 3.72
C ALA A 162 6.73 3.06 4.10
N ILE A 163 7.86 2.45 4.45
CA ILE A 163 9.12 3.15 4.72
C ILE A 163 9.57 3.96 3.50
N PHE A 164 9.54 3.35 2.31
CA PHE A 164 9.85 4.05 1.07
C PHE A 164 8.94 5.25 0.85
N TYR A 165 7.62 5.06 1.00
CA TYR A 165 6.62 6.08 0.80
C TYR A 165 6.81 7.25 1.76
N PHE A 166 7.08 7.00 3.04
CA PHE A 166 7.38 8.07 3.98
C PHE A 166 8.71 8.74 3.65
N TYR A 167 9.76 7.99 3.32
CA TYR A 167 11.09 8.57 3.04
C TYR A 167 11.06 9.58 1.90
N ILE A 168 10.31 9.32 0.82
CA ILE A 168 10.21 10.27 -0.32
C ILE A 168 9.33 11.50 -0.01
N HIS A 169 8.60 11.49 1.09
CA HIS A 169 7.57 12.47 1.42
C HIS A 169 7.77 13.16 2.78
N SER A 170 8.83 12.80 3.50
CA SER A 170 9.31 13.44 4.73
C SER A 170 10.38 14.46 4.40
#